data_AF-A0A9D9C3F1-F1
#
_entry.id   AF-A0A9D9C3F1-F1
#
_cell.length_a   1.000
_cell.length_b   1.000
_cell.length_c   1.000
_cell.angle_alpha   90.00
_cell.angle_beta   90.00
_cell.angle_gamma   90.00
#
_symmetry.space_group_name_H-M   'P 1'
#
loop_
_entity.id
_entity.type
_entity.pdbx_description
1 polymer ?
#
loop_
_entity_poly.entity_id
_entity_poly.type
_entity_poly.pdbx_seq_one_letter_code
_entity_poly.pdbx_strand_id
1 'polypeptide(L)'
;IPAVIMEPLLGGRRSKMPDHIVATLKQQRPQDSVASWAFRYVGSKPRVLTALSGMTYMEHLEDNIRTYSPLTALTTEEQEWLENEIANLYHSYPTIPCNDCKYCMPCPYGLDIPAIFVHYNKCVNHGNIPESQQAANYEKARRAFLIGYDRSVPKLRQADHCIGCNQCNSHCPQRINIPRELTRIDQFVEKLKQGTL
;
A
#
# COMPACT_ATOMS: atom_id res chain seq x y z
N ILE A 1 13.75 27.36 2.44
CA ILE A 1 14.43 26.20 3.07
C ILE A 1 14.42 25.08 2.05
N PRO A 2 15.58 24.60 1.57
CA PRO A 2 15.66 23.39 0.74
C PRO A 2 15.13 22.17 1.49
N ALA A 3 14.43 21.28 0.79
CA ALA A 3 13.80 20.10 1.36
C ALA A 3 14.47 18.81 0.88
N VAL A 4 14.68 17.87 1.81
CA VAL A 4 15.07 16.48 1.52
C VAL A 4 13.85 15.60 1.77
N ILE A 5 13.45 14.83 0.77
CA ILE A 5 12.25 13.99 0.84
C ILE A 5 12.67 12.55 1.11
N MET A 6 12.38 12.05 2.33
CA MET A 6 12.88 10.75 2.78
C MET A 6 12.09 9.54 2.25
N GLU A 7 10.80 9.68 1.96
CA GLU A 7 9.95 8.53 1.57
C GLU A 7 9.05 8.85 0.35
N PRO A 8 9.62 9.16 -0.81
CA PRO A 8 8.84 9.52 -2.00
C PRO A 8 7.87 8.41 -2.45
N LEU A 9 8.22 7.13 -2.19
CA LEU A 9 7.36 5.97 -2.51
C LEU A 9 6.56 5.41 -1.33
N LEU A 10 6.74 5.96 -0.12
CA LEU A 10 6.04 5.55 1.10
C LEU A 10 6.07 4.02 1.33
N GLY A 11 7.27 3.44 1.43
CA GLY A 11 7.47 1.99 1.57
C GLY A 11 7.08 1.17 0.32
N GLY A 12 7.09 1.80 -0.87
CA GLY A 12 6.69 1.16 -2.13
C GLY A 12 5.17 1.13 -2.37
N ARG A 13 4.37 1.75 -1.49
CA ARG A 13 2.92 1.86 -1.71
C ARG A 13 2.57 2.67 -2.95
N ARG A 14 3.39 3.66 -3.32
CA ARG A 14 3.19 4.47 -4.53
C ARG A 14 3.64 3.76 -5.81
N SER A 15 4.24 2.57 -5.71
CA SER A 15 4.47 1.69 -6.87
C SER A 15 3.55 0.48 -6.89
N LYS A 16 2.96 0.12 -5.74
CA LYS A 16 1.96 -0.96 -5.58
C LYS A 16 0.58 -0.36 -5.31
N MET A 17 -0.04 0.15 -6.36
CA MET A 17 -1.36 0.80 -6.30
C MET A 17 -2.46 -0.13 -6.85
N PRO A 18 -3.74 0.16 -6.57
CA PRO A 18 -4.85 -0.52 -7.22
C PRO A 18 -4.74 -0.54 -8.75
N ASP A 19 -5.13 -1.65 -9.37
CA ASP A 19 -4.91 -1.90 -10.80
C ASP A 19 -5.53 -0.82 -11.69
N HIS A 20 -6.69 -0.28 -11.29
CA HIS A 20 -7.34 0.82 -11.99
C HIS A 20 -6.49 2.09 -12.00
N ILE A 21 -5.90 2.47 -10.86
CA ILE A 21 -5.00 3.64 -10.77
C ILE A 21 -3.77 3.42 -11.65
N VAL A 22 -3.19 2.22 -11.61
CA VAL A 22 -2.04 1.87 -12.45
C VAL A 22 -2.39 2.00 -13.92
N ALA A 23 -3.55 1.49 -14.35
CA ALA A 23 -4.02 1.60 -15.73
C ALA A 23 -4.20 3.07 -16.15
N THR A 24 -4.81 3.89 -15.30
CA THR A 24 -5.00 5.33 -15.54
C THR A 24 -3.67 6.08 -15.68
N LEU A 25 -2.69 5.80 -14.81
CA LEU A 25 -1.34 6.39 -14.92
C LEU A 25 -0.61 5.93 -16.18
N LYS A 26 -0.77 4.67 -16.56
CA LYS A 26 -0.18 4.10 -17.77
C LYS A 26 -0.86 4.60 -19.05
N GLN A 27 -2.13 4.98 -19.01
CA GLN A 27 -2.79 5.59 -20.16
C GLN A 27 -2.15 6.95 -20.51
N GLN A 28 -1.78 7.73 -19.50
CA GLN A 28 -1.10 9.01 -19.70
C GLN A 28 0.36 8.82 -20.15
N ARG A 29 1.10 7.90 -19.53
CA ARG A 29 2.49 7.60 -19.89
C ARG A 29 2.74 6.08 -19.94
N PRO A 30 2.50 5.44 -21.10
CA PRO A 30 2.54 3.98 -21.21
C PRO A 30 3.90 3.34 -20.90
N GLN A 31 4.98 4.02 -21.28
CA GLN A 31 6.35 3.53 -21.11
C GLN A 31 6.93 3.82 -19.73
N ASP A 32 6.36 4.77 -18.99
CA ASP A 32 6.89 5.20 -17.70
C ASP A 32 6.46 4.24 -16.59
N SER A 33 7.34 3.98 -15.64
CA SER A 33 6.96 3.19 -14.47
C SER A 33 5.94 3.92 -13.60
N VAL A 34 5.21 3.18 -12.78
CA VAL A 34 4.30 3.79 -11.78
C VAL A 34 5.10 4.58 -10.73
N ALA A 35 6.29 4.10 -10.37
CA ALA A 35 7.17 4.75 -9.41
C ALA A 35 7.68 6.11 -9.93
N SER A 36 7.92 6.23 -11.24
CA SER A 36 8.43 7.47 -11.84
C SER A 36 7.48 8.64 -11.60
N TRP A 37 6.16 8.43 -11.58
CA TRP A 37 5.18 9.48 -11.27
C TRP A 37 5.40 10.10 -9.89
N ALA A 38 5.69 9.30 -8.87
CA ALA A 38 5.96 9.80 -7.52
C ALA A 38 7.28 10.58 -7.45
N PHE A 39 8.31 10.10 -8.14
CA PHE A 39 9.60 10.81 -8.23
C PHE A 39 9.49 12.10 -9.03
N ARG A 40 8.79 12.10 -10.17
CA ARG A 40 8.48 13.32 -10.95
C ARG A 40 7.70 14.31 -10.11
N TYR A 41 6.69 13.85 -9.36
CA TYR A 41 5.92 14.71 -8.46
C TYR A 41 6.81 15.44 -7.47
N VAL A 42 7.66 14.69 -6.76
CA VAL A 42 8.60 15.26 -5.79
C VAL A 42 9.64 16.16 -6.47
N GLY A 43 10.26 15.70 -7.55
CA GLY A 43 11.31 16.42 -8.27
C GLY A 43 10.83 17.71 -8.94
N SER A 44 9.52 17.85 -9.19
CA SER A 44 8.93 19.05 -9.78
C SER A 44 8.62 20.14 -8.77
N LYS A 45 8.65 19.83 -7.46
CA LYS A 45 8.33 20.82 -6.44
C LYS A 45 9.48 21.82 -6.26
N PRO A 46 9.15 23.12 -6.10
CA PRO A 46 10.18 24.11 -5.84
C PRO A 46 10.90 23.78 -4.52
N ARG A 47 12.21 24.01 -4.49
CA ARG A 47 13.08 23.84 -3.31
C ARG A 47 13.29 22.39 -2.85
N VAL A 48 12.82 21.38 -3.58
CA VAL A 48 13.27 20.00 -3.35
C VAL A 48 14.72 19.88 -3.82
N LEU A 49 15.62 19.59 -2.88
CA LEU A 49 17.04 19.42 -3.13
C LEU A 49 17.39 17.96 -3.40
N THR A 50 16.72 17.03 -2.71
CA THR A 50 17.05 15.60 -2.78
C THR A 50 15.80 14.76 -2.51
N ALA A 51 15.61 13.71 -3.30
CA ALA A 51 14.63 12.66 -3.04
C ALA A 51 15.37 11.36 -2.73
N LEU A 52 15.14 10.78 -1.54
CA LEU A 52 15.74 9.53 -1.14
C LEU A 52 14.99 8.38 -1.82
N SER A 53 15.60 7.84 -2.87
CA SER A 53 15.03 6.74 -3.63
C SER A 53 15.30 5.40 -2.93
N GLY A 54 14.26 4.81 -2.32
CA GLY A 54 14.33 3.48 -1.74
C GLY A 54 14.14 2.41 -2.80
N MET A 55 15.03 1.42 -2.85
CA MET A 55 15.04 0.37 -3.87
C MET A 55 15.65 -0.94 -3.33
N THR A 56 15.25 -2.06 -3.93
CA THR A 56 15.70 -3.41 -3.52
C THR A 56 16.38 -4.15 -4.66
N TYR A 57 15.95 -3.94 -5.90
CA TYR A 57 16.46 -4.62 -7.08
C TYR A 57 17.15 -3.65 -8.03
N MET A 58 18.05 -4.16 -8.88
CA MET A 58 18.82 -3.35 -9.82
C MET A 58 17.90 -2.63 -10.83
N GLU A 59 16.83 -3.28 -11.25
CA GLU A 59 15.86 -2.73 -12.19
C GLU A 59 15.17 -1.48 -11.63
N HIS A 60 14.93 -1.45 -10.30
CA HIS A 60 14.40 -0.26 -9.64
C HIS A 60 15.43 0.88 -9.64
N LEU A 61 16.71 0.58 -9.39
CA LEU A 61 17.77 1.58 -9.43
C LEU A 61 17.85 2.23 -10.82
N GLU A 62 17.89 1.41 -11.87
CA GLU A 62 17.94 1.89 -13.25
C GLU A 62 16.74 2.77 -13.60
N ASP A 63 15.53 2.32 -13.25
CA ASP A 63 14.29 3.08 -13.50
C ASP A 63 14.29 4.44 -12.77
N ASN A 64 14.74 4.46 -11.51
CA ASN A 64 14.83 5.68 -10.72
C ASN A 64 15.86 6.66 -11.29
N ILE A 65 17.03 6.16 -11.75
CA ILE A 65 18.05 6.99 -12.41
C ILE A 65 17.49 7.57 -13.71
N ARG A 66 16.84 6.76 -14.55
CA ARG A 66 16.22 7.21 -15.81
C ARG A 66 15.18 8.30 -15.57
N THR A 67 14.43 8.22 -14.46
CA THR A 67 13.45 9.25 -14.09
C THR A 67 14.08 10.62 -13.81
N TYR A 68 15.33 10.67 -13.31
CA TYR A 68 16.04 11.92 -12.99
C TYR A 68 17.12 12.31 -14.02
N SER A 69 17.34 11.51 -15.07
CA SER A 69 18.47 11.68 -16.01
C SER A 69 18.02 11.71 -17.49
N PRO A 70 17.43 12.81 -17.98
CA PRO A 70 17.08 14.03 -17.24
C PRO A 70 15.70 13.94 -16.59
N LEU A 71 15.50 14.69 -15.51
CA LEU A 71 14.18 14.87 -14.91
C LEU A 71 13.27 15.63 -15.89
N THR A 72 12.25 14.95 -16.40
CA THR A 72 11.11 15.61 -17.03
C THR A 72 10.14 16.04 -15.94
N ALA A 73 10.13 17.32 -15.59
CA ALA A 73 9.20 17.85 -14.60
C ALA A 73 7.73 17.61 -15.00
N LEU A 74 6.83 17.63 -14.02
CA LEU A 74 5.40 17.61 -14.25
C LEU A 74 4.95 18.93 -14.87
N THR A 75 4.01 18.86 -15.80
CA THR A 75 3.26 20.04 -16.21
C THR A 75 2.28 20.46 -15.11
N THR A 76 1.76 21.69 -15.17
CA THR A 76 0.70 22.14 -14.26
C THR A 76 -0.52 21.22 -14.32
N GLU A 77 -0.91 20.79 -15.51
CA GLU A 77 -2.03 19.87 -15.73
C GLU A 77 -1.76 18.49 -15.09
N GLU A 78 -0.58 17.90 -15.32
CA GLU A 78 -0.22 16.62 -14.68
C GLU A 78 -0.21 16.74 -13.15
N GLN A 79 0.24 17.89 -12.61
CA GLN A 79 0.24 18.13 -11.17
C GLN A 79 -1.19 18.22 -10.61
N GLU A 80 -2.05 19.04 -11.21
CA GLU A 80 -3.44 19.20 -10.78
C GLU A 80 -4.20 17.88 -10.86
N TRP A 81 -3.97 17.11 -11.93
CA TRP A 81 -4.55 15.80 -12.11
C TRP A 81 -4.10 14.79 -11.03
N LEU A 82 -2.81 14.76 -10.69
CA LEU A 82 -2.32 13.90 -9.60
C LEU A 82 -2.91 14.30 -8.25
N GLU A 83 -2.98 15.60 -7.96
CA GLU A 83 -3.42 16.15 -6.68
C GLU A 83 -4.94 16.04 -6.47
N ASN A 84 -5.73 16.15 -7.54
CA ASN A 84 -7.19 16.18 -7.45
C ASN A 84 -7.85 14.87 -7.86
N GLU A 85 -7.39 14.19 -8.91
CA GLU A 85 -8.06 12.97 -9.39
C GLU A 85 -7.39 11.73 -8.80
N ILE A 86 -6.09 11.57 -9.03
CA ILE A 86 -5.38 10.36 -8.60
C ILE A 86 -5.31 10.27 -7.08
N ALA A 87 -5.09 11.38 -6.37
CA ALA A 87 -5.10 11.36 -4.91
C ALA A 87 -6.47 10.97 -4.34
N ASN A 88 -7.56 11.56 -4.85
CA ASN A 88 -8.92 11.23 -4.41
C ASN A 88 -9.28 9.78 -4.69
N LEU A 89 -8.95 9.29 -5.89
CA LEU A 89 -9.13 7.88 -6.25
C LEU A 89 -8.27 6.98 -5.37
N TYR A 90 -7.02 7.33 -5.09
CA TYR A 90 -6.16 6.56 -4.19
C TYR A 90 -6.71 6.49 -2.76
N HIS A 91 -7.31 7.57 -2.27
CA HIS A 91 -7.90 7.64 -0.94
C HIS A 91 -9.26 6.94 -0.82
N SER A 92 -9.97 6.68 -1.93
CA SER A 92 -11.24 5.96 -1.91
C SER A 92 -11.08 4.45 -1.66
N TYR A 93 -9.90 3.88 -1.94
CA TYR A 93 -9.63 2.48 -1.66
C TYR A 93 -9.42 2.24 -0.15
N PRO A 94 -10.04 1.18 0.42
CA PRO A 94 -10.02 0.92 1.86
C PRO A 94 -8.69 0.33 2.38
N THR A 95 -7.55 0.76 1.84
CA THR A 95 -6.22 0.28 2.26
C THR A 95 -5.86 0.78 3.66
N ILE A 96 -5.09 -0.02 4.39
CA ILE A 96 -4.50 0.36 5.68
C ILE A 96 -3.19 1.10 5.39
N PRO A 97 -2.91 2.30 5.93
CA PRO A 97 -1.73 3.11 5.61
C PRO A 97 -0.42 2.56 6.23
N CYS A 98 -0.17 1.26 6.10
CA CYS A 98 1.05 0.58 6.52
C CYS A 98 2.12 0.64 5.43
N ASN A 99 3.37 0.94 5.83
CA ASN A 99 4.55 1.02 4.95
C ASN A 99 5.48 -0.20 5.10
N ASP A 100 5.07 -1.23 5.85
CA ASP A 100 5.88 -2.41 6.15
C ASP A 100 7.23 -2.12 6.87
N CYS A 101 7.34 -0.97 7.57
CA CYS A 101 8.57 -0.53 8.27
C CYS A 101 9.03 -1.42 9.45
N LYS A 102 8.20 -2.38 9.86
CA LYS A 102 8.42 -3.30 10.99
C LYS A 102 8.65 -2.66 12.38
N TYR A 103 8.44 -1.36 12.57
CA TYR A 103 8.63 -0.72 13.90
C TYR A 103 7.67 -1.25 14.97
N CYS A 104 6.50 -1.75 14.57
CA CYS A 104 5.55 -2.39 15.47
C CYS A 104 5.95 -3.82 15.89
N MET A 105 7.12 -4.31 15.47
CA MET A 105 7.60 -5.66 15.71
C MET A 105 8.81 -5.68 16.67
N PRO A 106 8.99 -6.77 17.44
CA PRO A 106 8.10 -7.93 17.55
C PRO A 106 6.82 -7.62 18.34
N CYS A 107 5.69 -8.19 17.93
CA CYS A 107 4.49 -8.18 18.77
C CYS A 107 4.69 -9.16 19.95
N PRO A 108 4.39 -8.77 21.21
CA PRO A 108 4.54 -9.66 22.36
C PRO A 108 3.66 -10.91 22.31
N TYR A 109 2.61 -10.91 21.48
CA TYR A 109 1.71 -12.05 21.25
C TYR A 109 2.05 -12.83 19.97
N GLY A 110 3.17 -12.53 19.32
CA GLY A 110 3.69 -13.31 18.18
C GLY A 110 3.09 -12.97 16.81
N LEU A 111 2.19 -11.98 16.71
CA LEU A 111 1.57 -11.58 15.44
C LEU A 111 2.59 -11.03 14.45
N ASP A 112 2.35 -11.28 13.15
CA ASP A 112 3.04 -10.62 12.05
C ASP A 112 2.23 -9.44 11.52
N ILE A 113 2.15 -8.38 12.32
CA ILE A 113 1.32 -7.19 12.04
C ILE A 113 1.55 -6.66 10.62
N PRO A 114 2.79 -6.46 10.16
CA PRO A 114 3.01 -5.89 8.84
C PRO A 114 2.62 -6.85 7.71
N ALA A 115 2.90 -8.16 7.83
CA ALA A 115 2.50 -9.13 6.81
C ALA A 115 0.97 -9.25 6.68
N ILE A 116 0.23 -9.16 7.80
CA ILE A 116 -1.24 -9.11 7.80
C ILE A 116 -1.73 -7.90 7.00
N PHE A 117 -1.21 -6.70 7.26
CA PHE A 117 -1.62 -5.48 6.58
C PHE A 117 -1.20 -5.45 5.10
N VAL A 118 -0.01 -5.98 4.78
CA VAL A 118 0.47 -6.12 3.39
C VAL A 118 -0.43 -7.07 2.60
N HIS A 119 -0.82 -8.21 3.17
CA HIS A 119 -1.75 -9.15 2.53
C HIS A 119 -3.11 -8.48 2.27
N TYR A 120 -3.69 -7.84 3.29
CA TYR A 120 -4.95 -7.13 3.15
C TYR A 120 -4.91 -6.08 2.03
N ASN A 121 -3.89 -5.21 2.04
CA ASN A 121 -3.73 -4.18 1.02
C ASN A 121 -3.52 -4.75 -0.38
N LYS A 122 -2.80 -5.87 -0.52
CA LYS A 122 -2.64 -6.56 -1.80
C LYS A 122 -3.98 -7.06 -2.33
N CYS A 123 -4.84 -7.60 -1.47
CA CYS A 123 -6.19 -8.00 -1.86
C CYS A 123 -7.05 -6.80 -2.27
N VAL A 124 -6.98 -5.68 -1.55
CA VAL A 124 -7.66 -4.42 -1.95
C VAL A 124 -7.20 -3.97 -3.33
N ASN A 125 -5.87 -3.90 -3.56
CA ASN A 125 -5.30 -3.39 -4.80
C ASN A 125 -5.70 -4.22 -6.04
N HIS A 126 -5.81 -5.54 -5.90
CA HIS A 126 -6.16 -6.44 -7.00
C HIS A 126 -7.67 -6.75 -7.08
N GLY A 127 -8.53 -6.00 -6.37
CA GLY A 127 -9.99 -6.25 -6.38
C GLY A 127 -10.40 -7.62 -5.82
N ASN A 128 -9.57 -8.22 -4.96
CA ASN A 128 -9.82 -9.52 -4.32
C ASN A 128 -10.34 -9.37 -2.88
N ILE A 129 -11.08 -8.29 -2.61
CA ILE A 129 -11.86 -8.13 -1.39
C ILE A 129 -13.30 -8.48 -1.73
N PRO A 130 -13.84 -9.61 -1.23
CA PRO A 130 -15.25 -9.91 -1.35
C PRO A 130 -16.12 -8.78 -0.79
N GLU A 131 -17.13 -8.35 -1.55
CA GLU A 131 -18.07 -7.30 -1.13
C GLU A 131 -19.35 -7.87 -0.53
N SER A 132 -19.91 -8.91 -1.16
CA SER A 132 -21.08 -9.65 -0.70
C SER A 132 -21.09 -11.06 -1.28
N GLN A 133 -21.87 -11.98 -0.69
CA GLN A 133 -22.07 -13.33 -1.24
C GLN A 133 -22.70 -13.34 -2.63
N GLN A 134 -23.46 -12.31 -2.99
CA GLN A 134 -24.13 -12.21 -4.29
C GLN A 134 -23.22 -11.64 -5.39
N ALA A 135 -22.04 -11.13 -5.04
CA ALA A 135 -21.09 -10.60 -6.01
C ALA A 135 -20.59 -11.71 -6.94
N ALA A 136 -20.55 -11.44 -8.26
CA ALA A 136 -20.15 -12.43 -9.26
C ALA A 136 -18.73 -12.98 -9.05
N ASN A 137 -17.84 -12.19 -8.43
CA ASN A 137 -16.47 -12.56 -8.12
C ASN A 137 -16.28 -13.13 -6.70
N TYR A 138 -17.35 -13.31 -5.90
CA TYR A 138 -17.27 -13.66 -4.48
C TYR A 138 -16.39 -14.88 -4.22
N GLU A 139 -16.68 -16.03 -4.84
CA GLU A 139 -15.93 -17.28 -4.63
C GLU A 139 -14.44 -17.13 -4.96
N LYS A 140 -14.13 -16.46 -6.08
CA LYS A 140 -12.75 -16.22 -6.52
C LYS A 140 -12.02 -15.31 -5.53
N ALA A 141 -12.63 -14.20 -5.14
CA ALA A 141 -12.04 -13.22 -4.23
C ALA A 141 -11.89 -13.82 -2.81
N ARG A 142 -12.89 -14.57 -2.33
CA ARG A 142 -12.86 -15.27 -1.04
C ARG A 142 -11.72 -16.27 -0.99
N ARG A 143 -11.60 -17.11 -2.02
CA ARG A 143 -10.51 -18.09 -2.13
C ARG A 143 -9.15 -17.41 -2.20
N ALA A 144 -9.02 -16.36 -3.01
CA ALA A 144 -7.78 -15.59 -3.13
C ALA A 144 -7.37 -14.97 -1.79
N PHE A 145 -8.32 -14.40 -1.05
CA PHE A 145 -8.08 -13.80 0.25
C PHE A 145 -7.65 -14.85 1.28
N LEU A 146 -8.44 -15.90 1.51
CA LEU A 146 -8.18 -16.90 2.57
C LEU A 146 -6.91 -17.72 2.31
N ILE A 147 -6.73 -18.24 1.10
CA ILE A 147 -5.53 -19.02 0.76
C ILE A 147 -4.29 -18.12 0.74
N GLY A 148 -4.43 -16.90 0.22
CA GLY A 148 -3.34 -15.92 0.22
C GLY A 148 -2.92 -15.56 1.64
N TYR A 149 -3.87 -15.44 2.56
CA TYR A 149 -3.61 -15.10 3.95
C TYR A 149 -2.83 -16.21 4.66
N ASP A 150 -3.29 -17.46 4.57
CA ASP A 150 -2.62 -18.62 5.16
C ASP A 150 -1.20 -18.85 4.60
N ARG A 151 -0.96 -18.48 3.33
CA ARG A 151 0.37 -18.56 2.72
C ARG A 151 1.29 -17.41 3.14
N SER A 152 0.74 -16.22 3.35
CA SER A 152 1.52 -15.02 3.65
C SER A 152 1.81 -14.88 5.14
N VAL A 153 0.92 -15.38 6.00
CA VAL A 153 0.99 -15.26 7.44
C VAL A 153 0.71 -16.63 8.09
N PRO A 154 1.68 -17.22 8.80
CA PRO A 154 1.46 -18.46 9.54
C PRO A 154 0.29 -18.32 10.52
N LYS A 155 -0.54 -19.38 10.67
CA LYS A 155 -1.76 -19.35 11.49
C LYS A 155 -1.56 -18.79 12.90
N LEU A 156 -0.46 -19.17 13.57
CA LEU A 156 -0.11 -18.71 14.92
C LEU A 156 0.29 -17.22 15.00
N ARG A 157 0.36 -16.52 13.86
CA ARG A 157 0.79 -15.13 13.74
C ARG A 157 -0.28 -14.24 13.10
N GLN A 158 -1.50 -14.76 12.91
CA GLN A 158 -2.62 -14.06 12.27
C GLN A 158 -3.36 -13.13 13.24
N ALA A 159 -4.24 -12.29 12.69
CA ALA A 159 -4.95 -11.21 13.39
C ALA A 159 -5.83 -11.67 14.56
N ASP A 160 -6.34 -12.90 14.52
CA ASP A 160 -7.17 -13.54 15.56
C ASP A 160 -6.42 -13.70 16.90
N HIS A 161 -5.09 -13.64 16.90
CA HIS A 161 -4.27 -13.70 18.09
C HIS A 161 -4.08 -12.32 18.78
N CYS A 162 -4.58 -11.24 18.18
CA CYS A 162 -4.47 -9.90 18.74
C CYS A 162 -5.39 -9.75 19.96
N ILE A 163 -4.80 -9.45 21.12
CA ILE A 163 -5.58 -9.23 22.35
C ILE A 163 -5.90 -7.75 22.63
N GLY A 164 -5.55 -6.83 21.73
CA GLY A 164 -5.86 -5.40 21.94
C GLY A 164 -4.96 -4.65 22.93
N CYS A 165 -3.71 -5.09 23.17
CA CYS A 165 -2.83 -4.48 24.19
C CYS A 165 -2.32 -3.06 23.85
N ASN A 166 -2.51 -2.56 22.62
CA ASN A 166 -2.09 -1.24 22.13
C ASN A 166 -0.59 -0.91 22.13
N GLN A 167 0.30 -1.81 22.55
CA GLN A 167 1.75 -1.54 22.61
C GLN A 167 2.35 -1.15 21.25
N CYS A 168 1.85 -1.71 20.16
CA CYS A 168 2.34 -1.43 18.81
C CYS A 168 2.01 -0.01 18.30
N ASN A 169 1.01 0.67 18.87
CA ASN A 169 0.54 1.97 18.36
C ASN A 169 1.58 3.09 18.53
N SER A 170 2.28 3.11 19.67
CA SER A 170 3.33 4.12 19.95
C SER A 170 4.53 3.99 19.01
N HIS A 171 4.77 2.80 18.45
CA HIS A 171 5.85 2.54 17.52
C HIS A 171 5.47 2.82 16.05
N CYS A 172 4.20 3.02 15.74
CA CYS A 172 3.75 3.19 14.37
C CYS A 172 3.96 4.63 13.88
N PRO A 173 4.89 4.89 12.93
CA PRO A 173 5.13 6.26 12.45
C PRO A 173 3.93 6.81 11.67
N GLN A 174 3.11 5.91 11.10
CA GLN A 174 1.89 6.25 10.34
C GLN A 174 0.67 6.44 11.25
N ARG A 175 0.84 6.37 12.58
CA ARG A 175 -0.23 6.57 13.59
C ARG A 175 -1.47 5.69 13.35
N ILE A 176 -1.25 4.47 12.85
CA ILE A 176 -2.31 3.48 12.65
C ILE A 176 -2.80 3.02 14.02
N ASN A 177 -4.11 2.92 14.21
CA ASN A 177 -4.66 2.16 15.32
C ASN A 177 -4.59 0.67 14.98
N ILE A 178 -3.42 0.07 15.22
CA ILE A 178 -3.08 -1.27 14.77
C ILE A 178 -4.06 -2.32 15.33
N PRO A 179 -4.37 -2.35 16.64
CA PRO A 179 -5.32 -3.32 17.16
C PRO A 179 -6.70 -3.23 16.53
N ARG A 180 -7.22 -2.02 16.30
CA ARG A 180 -8.51 -1.82 15.64
C ARG A 180 -8.52 -2.42 14.23
N GLU A 181 -7.47 -2.18 13.46
CA GLU A 181 -7.34 -2.73 12.11
C GLU A 181 -7.19 -4.26 12.12
N LEU A 182 -6.47 -4.82 13.09
CA LEU A 182 -6.36 -6.28 13.26
C LEU A 182 -7.71 -6.90 13.60
N THR A 183 -8.47 -6.33 14.55
CA THR A 183 -9.83 -6.80 14.88
C THR A 183 -10.76 -6.71 13.67
N ARG A 184 -10.67 -5.65 12.86
CA ARG A 184 -11.45 -5.50 11.63
C ARG A 184 -11.13 -6.62 10.63
N ILE A 185 -9.84 -6.94 10.45
CA ILE A 185 -9.40 -8.01 9.54
C ILE A 185 -9.84 -9.38 10.08
N ASP A 186 -9.69 -9.62 11.38
CA ASP A 186 -10.11 -10.88 12.02
C ASP A 186 -11.61 -11.15 11.80
N GLN A 187 -12.46 -10.19 12.13
CA GLN A 187 -13.91 -10.29 11.90
C GLN A 187 -14.25 -10.53 10.42
N PHE A 188 -13.53 -9.88 9.51
CA PHE A 188 -13.70 -10.09 8.08
C PHE A 188 -13.31 -11.51 7.66
N VAL A 189 -12.16 -12.00 8.13
CA VAL A 189 -11.69 -13.37 7.90
C VAL A 189 -12.70 -14.40 8.42
N GLU A 190 -13.25 -14.21 9.61
CA GLU A 190 -14.23 -15.13 10.20
C GLU A 190 -15.53 -15.17 9.39
N LYS A 191 -16.05 -14.01 8.96
CA LYS A 191 -17.21 -13.96 8.05
C LYS A 191 -16.93 -14.68 6.73
N LEU A 192 -15.74 -14.50 6.17
CA LEU A 192 -15.34 -15.22 4.95
C LEU A 192 -15.27 -16.72 5.21
N LYS A 193 -14.66 -17.20 6.30
CA LYS A 193 -14.59 -18.63 6.63
C LYS A 193 -15.98 -19.25 6.75
N GLN A 194 -16.90 -18.57 7.44
CA GLN A 194 -18.28 -19.01 7.65
C GLN A 194 -19.17 -18.86 6.41
N GLY A 195 -18.75 -18.06 5.42
CA GLY A 195 -19.58 -17.75 4.26
C GLY A 195 -20.78 -16.89 4.63
N THR A 196 -20.60 -15.97 5.58
CA THR A 196 -21.66 -15.11 6.16
C THR A 196 -21.45 -13.63 5.82
N LEU A 197 -20.64 -13.33 4.79
CA LEU A 197 -20.39 -11.98 4.33
C LEU A 197 -21.66 -11.28 3.81
#